data_AF-W7PA86-F1
#
_entry.id   AF-W7PA86-F1
#
_cell.length_a   1.000
_cell.length_b   1.000
_cell.length_c   1.000
_cell.angle_alpha   90.00
_cell.angle_beta   90.00
_cell.angle_gamma   90.00
#
_symmetry.space_group_name_H-M   'P 1'
#
loop_
_entity.id
_entity.type
_entity.pdbx_description
1 polymer ?
#
loop_
_entity_poly.entity_id
_entity_poly.type
_entity_poly.pdbx_seq_one_letter_code
_entity_poly.pdbx_strand_id
1 'polypeptide(L)'
;MSKGTIICLCDITGVMSEPWVEAGYRAVLVDPQHPETSIDGPVERISSTILEAMPRLSQIIRSENVVMVMGFPPCTEVAVSGSRWFEAKRAKDPHFQAKAALVAEQCRMTGLAAGCPWAFENPVSVFSSIFGSSDYTFHPYQFTGLCANDNYTKQTCLWMGNGFKAPAENMHPMVEAAIDAVKLACGRMVPKKKAVGSLSGTSFAGLVTDWYPDNRIHECPPSDDRANIRSATPLGFAKAVFLSNAPHIKDKREAA
;
A
#
# COMPACT_ATOMS: atom_id res chain seq x y z
N MET A 1 25.91 8.33 8.75
CA MET A 1 25.24 7.13 9.32
C MET A 1 23.77 7.22 8.99
N SER A 2 23.10 6.08 8.70
CA SER A 2 21.66 6.05 8.41
C SER A 2 20.84 6.55 9.60
N LYS A 3 19.71 7.21 9.35
CA LYS A 3 18.70 7.59 10.37
C LYS A 3 17.92 6.37 10.92
N GLY A 4 18.06 5.22 10.28
CA GLY A 4 17.37 3.99 10.65
C GLY A 4 17.09 3.11 9.44
N THR A 5 16.48 1.96 9.67
CA THR A 5 16.18 0.98 8.62
C THR A 5 14.67 0.80 8.51
N ILE A 6 14.12 0.99 7.30
CA ILE A 6 12.78 0.54 6.94
C ILE A 6 12.87 -0.82 6.25
N ILE A 7 11.97 -1.73 6.61
CA ILE A 7 11.81 -3.03 5.95
C ILE A 7 10.48 -3.02 5.20
N CYS A 8 10.52 -3.20 3.89
CA CYS A 8 9.34 -3.41 3.06
C CYS A 8 9.27 -4.89 2.63
N LEU A 9 8.15 -5.54 2.91
CA LEU A 9 7.92 -6.96 2.64
C LEU A 9 6.88 -7.11 1.53
N CYS A 10 7.12 -8.07 0.62
CA CYS A 10 6.35 -8.23 -0.62
C CYS A 10 6.36 -6.95 -1.48
N ASP A 11 7.48 -6.23 -1.51
CA ASP A 11 7.60 -4.94 -2.21
C ASP A 11 8.54 -5.03 -3.41
N ILE A 12 7.99 -5.46 -4.54
CA ILE A 12 8.71 -5.47 -5.82
C ILE A 12 9.10 -4.05 -6.30
N THR A 13 8.28 -3.04 -6.00
CA THR A 13 8.40 -1.71 -6.61
C THR A 13 9.36 -0.79 -5.88
N GLY A 14 9.43 -0.90 -4.55
CA GLY A 14 10.19 0.00 -3.69
C GLY A 14 9.55 1.36 -3.44
N VAL A 15 8.36 1.65 -3.99
CA VAL A 15 7.72 2.98 -3.92
C VAL A 15 7.49 3.43 -2.47
N MET A 16 7.15 2.51 -1.57
CA MET A 16 6.99 2.84 -0.15
C MET A 16 8.28 3.39 0.48
N SER A 17 9.43 2.88 0.04
CA SER A 17 10.73 3.24 0.60
C SER A 17 11.32 4.54 0.07
N GLU A 18 10.87 5.02 -1.10
CA GLU A 18 11.38 6.23 -1.76
C GLU A 18 11.49 7.45 -0.81
N PRO A 19 10.41 7.92 -0.15
CA PRO A 19 10.50 9.10 0.72
C PRO A 19 11.41 8.89 1.95
N TRP A 20 11.60 7.64 2.38
CA TRP A 20 12.51 7.31 3.47
C TRP A 20 13.96 7.38 3.01
N VAL A 21 14.27 6.81 1.85
CA VAL A 21 15.61 6.84 1.26
C VAL A 21 16.04 8.28 0.98
N GLU A 22 15.17 9.09 0.39
CA GLU A 22 15.40 10.53 0.15
C GLU A 22 15.71 11.29 1.45
N ALA A 23 15.07 10.90 2.56
CA ALA A 23 15.28 11.50 3.86
C ALA A 23 16.53 10.98 4.61
N GLY A 24 17.29 10.03 4.04
CA GLY A 24 18.53 9.49 4.59
C GLY A 24 18.37 8.22 5.43
N TYR A 25 17.28 7.47 5.24
CA TYR A 25 17.10 6.13 5.81
C TYR A 25 17.64 5.05 4.87
N ARG A 26 17.91 3.87 5.44
CA ARG A 26 18.22 2.65 4.70
C ARG A 26 16.94 1.86 4.45
N ALA A 27 16.80 1.22 3.30
CA ALA A 27 15.66 0.39 2.95
C ALA A 27 16.07 -1.07 2.69
N VAL A 28 15.27 -2.01 3.18
CA VAL A 28 15.34 -3.44 2.82
C VAL A 28 14.05 -3.82 2.14
N LEU A 29 14.12 -4.27 0.89
CA LEU A 29 12.97 -4.71 0.11
C LEU A 29 13.05 -6.22 -0.07
N VAL A 30 12.00 -6.94 0.32
CA VAL A 30 11.92 -8.40 0.17
C VAL A 30 10.77 -8.73 -0.76
N ASP A 31 11.07 -9.33 -1.90
CA ASP A 31 10.06 -9.87 -2.82
C ASP A 31 10.67 -10.98 -3.69
N PRO A 32 9.99 -12.12 -3.87
CA PRO A 32 10.49 -13.20 -4.73
C PRO A 32 10.55 -12.84 -6.22
N GLN A 33 9.93 -11.72 -6.64
CA GLN A 33 9.95 -11.24 -8.02
C GLN A 33 11.08 -10.24 -8.30
N HIS A 34 11.90 -9.88 -7.30
CA HIS A 34 13.15 -9.18 -7.62
C HIS A 34 14.02 -10.07 -8.53
N PRO A 35 14.76 -9.49 -9.49
CA PRO A 35 15.57 -10.29 -10.41
C PRO A 35 16.76 -10.94 -9.72
N GLU A 36 17.34 -10.24 -8.74
CA GLU A 36 18.48 -10.70 -7.95
C GLU A 36 18.54 -9.99 -6.60
N THR A 37 19.31 -10.56 -5.67
CA THR A 37 19.63 -9.91 -4.40
C THR A 37 20.76 -8.91 -4.62
N SER A 38 20.51 -7.62 -4.36
CA SER A 38 21.45 -6.53 -4.62
C SER A 38 21.52 -5.53 -3.47
N ILE A 39 22.61 -4.75 -3.42
CA ILE A 39 22.74 -3.59 -2.56
C ILE A 39 23.15 -2.40 -3.43
N ASP A 40 22.24 -1.45 -3.57
CA ASP A 40 22.39 -0.25 -4.39
C ASP A 40 22.30 0.99 -3.49
N GLY A 41 23.46 1.43 -2.98
CA GLY A 41 23.54 2.53 -2.02
C GLY A 41 22.75 2.22 -0.72
N PRO A 42 21.71 3.00 -0.37
CA PRO A 42 20.93 2.77 0.84
C PRO A 42 19.85 1.69 0.69
N VAL A 43 19.71 1.05 -0.47
CA VAL A 43 18.65 0.06 -0.74
C VAL A 43 19.23 -1.33 -0.88
N GLU A 44 18.81 -2.27 -0.03
CA GLU A 44 19.06 -3.71 -0.18
C GLU A 44 17.80 -4.39 -0.71
N ARG A 45 17.91 -5.06 -1.85
CA ARG A 45 16.84 -5.91 -2.40
C ARG A 45 17.16 -7.36 -2.14
N ILE A 46 16.21 -8.12 -1.62
CA ILE A 46 16.34 -9.54 -1.34
C ILE A 46 15.35 -10.30 -2.21
N SER A 47 15.87 -11.01 -3.20
CA SER A 47 15.11 -11.80 -4.17
C SER A 47 14.67 -13.14 -3.58
N SER A 48 13.76 -13.10 -2.61
CA SER A 48 13.24 -14.31 -1.98
C SER A 48 11.91 -14.06 -1.28
N THR A 49 11.26 -15.15 -0.84
CA THR A 49 10.11 -15.06 0.07
C THR A 49 10.55 -14.55 1.44
N ILE A 50 9.60 -14.03 2.24
CA ILE A 50 9.87 -13.58 3.63
C ILE A 50 10.49 -14.70 4.46
N LEU A 51 10.01 -15.94 4.29
CA LEU A 51 10.51 -17.11 5.01
C LEU A 51 11.98 -17.39 4.69
N GLU A 52 12.36 -17.33 3.41
CA GLU A 52 13.74 -17.54 2.98
C GLU A 52 14.65 -16.36 3.35
N ALA A 53 14.13 -15.14 3.35
CA ALA A 53 14.84 -13.93 3.79
C ALA A 53 15.05 -13.88 5.32
N MET A 54 14.39 -14.74 6.10
CA MET A 54 14.34 -14.66 7.55
C MET A 54 15.73 -14.63 8.23
N PRO A 55 16.76 -15.40 7.81
CA PRO A 55 18.09 -15.29 8.39
C PRO A 55 18.68 -13.87 8.28
N ARG A 56 18.53 -13.23 7.12
CA ARG A 56 19.02 -11.86 6.89
C ARG A 56 18.16 -10.82 7.60
N LEU A 57 16.83 -10.95 7.55
CA LEU A 57 15.90 -10.11 8.31
C LEU A 57 16.18 -10.17 9.81
N SER A 58 16.41 -11.37 10.35
CA SER A 58 16.71 -11.60 11.76
C SER A 58 18.04 -10.97 12.18
N GLN A 59 19.06 -11.00 11.31
CA GLN A 59 20.29 -10.26 11.53
C GLN A 59 20.02 -8.75 11.60
N ILE A 60 19.34 -8.18 10.59
CA ILE A 60 19.00 -6.75 10.52
C ILE A 60 18.23 -6.31 11.77
N ILE A 61 17.20 -7.06 12.17
CA ILE A 61 16.38 -6.76 13.35
C ILE A 61 17.22 -6.72 14.63
N ARG A 62 18.24 -7.57 14.75
CA ARG A 62 19.11 -7.60 15.95
C ARG A 62 20.22 -6.56 15.94
N SER A 63 20.73 -6.18 14.76
CA SER A 63 21.94 -5.35 14.65
C SER A 63 21.67 -3.91 14.21
N GLU A 64 20.49 -3.60 13.68
CA GLU A 64 20.15 -2.28 13.14
C GLU A 64 19.01 -1.62 13.91
N ASN A 65 18.95 -0.29 13.86
CA ASN A 65 17.77 0.45 14.33
C ASN A 65 16.66 0.32 13.28
N VAL A 66 15.85 -0.74 13.36
CA VAL A 66 14.66 -0.88 12.52
C VAL A 66 13.58 0.05 13.03
N VAL A 67 13.15 0.98 12.16
CA VAL A 67 12.24 2.08 12.52
C VAL A 67 10.82 1.88 11.99
N MET A 68 10.66 1.06 10.95
CA MET A 68 9.38 0.79 10.31
C MET A 68 9.39 -0.57 9.59
N VAL A 69 8.27 -1.28 9.64
CA VAL A 69 8.00 -2.45 8.78
C VAL A 69 6.70 -2.23 8.01
N MET A 70 6.75 -2.30 6.68
CA MET A 70 5.58 -2.22 5.80
C MET A 70 5.43 -3.50 4.98
N GLY A 71 4.27 -4.14 5.01
CA GLY A 71 3.98 -5.33 4.21
C GLY A 71 2.96 -5.07 3.10
N PHE A 72 3.15 -5.70 1.95
CA PHE A 72 2.22 -5.64 0.80
C PHE A 72 1.85 -7.05 0.33
N PRO A 73 1.30 -7.91 1.22
CA PRO A 73 1.06 -9.31 0.91
C PRO A 73 0.18 -9.49 -0.33
N PRO A 74 0.42 -10.53 -1.16
CA PRO A 74 -0.32 -10.74 -2.39
C PRO A 74 -1.85 -10.77 -2.19
N CYS A 75 -2.58 -10.01 -3.01
CA CYS A 75 -4.03 -9.87 -2.86
C CYS A 75 -4.86 -10.74 -3.83
N THR A 76 -4.24 -11.38 -4.81
CA THR A 76 -4.91 -12.10 -5.92
C THR A 76 -5.86 -13.21 -5.43
N GLU A 77 -5.51 -13.85 -4.32
CA GLU A 77 -6.27 -14.96 -3.73
C GLU A 77 -7.33 -14.50 -2.72
N VAL A 78 -7.30 -13.25 -2.29
CA VAL A 78 -8.06 -12.78 -1.12
C VAL A 78 -8.97 -11.57 -1.40
N ALA A 79 -8.66 -10.76 -2.41
CA ALA A 79 -9.41 -9.55 -2.73
C ALA A 79 -10.86 -9.86 -3.17
N VAL A 80 -11.84 -9.20 -2.56
CA VAL A 80 -13.27 -9.45 -2.84
C VAL A 80 -13.68 -9.04 -4.25
N SER A 81 -12.92 -8.14 -4.88
CA SER A 81 -13.10 -7.79 -6.30
C SER A 81 -12.87 -8.98 -7.26
N GLY A 82 -12.19 -10.03 -6.79
CA GLY A 82 -11.99 -11.29 -7.52
C GLY A 82 -12.89 -12.44 -7.06
N SER A 83 -13.88 -12.20 -6.20
CA SER A 83 -14.67 -13.25 -5.52
C SER A 83 -15.36 -14.22 -6.46
N ARG A 84 -15.79 -13.75 -7.65
CA ARG A 84 -16.40 -14.60 -8.70
C ARG A 84 -15.50 -15.77 -9.15
N TRP A 85 -14.18 -15.70 -8.90
CA TRP A 85 -13.21 -16.74 -9.25
C TRP A 85 -12.85 -17.65 -8.08
N PHE A 86 -13.36 -17.39 -6.88
CA PHE A 86 -12.96 -18.13 -5.68
C PHE A 86 -13.36 -19.61 -5.72
N GLU A 87 -14.51 -19.94 -6.31
CA GLU A 87 -14.95 -21.34 -6.42
C GLU A 87 -13.99 -22.16 -7.29
N ALA A 88 -13.66 -21.66 -8.47
CA ALA A 88 -12.69 -22.31 -9.36
C ALA A 88 -11.29 -22.43 -8.72
N LYS A 89 -10.85 -21.38 -8.01
CA LYS A 89 -9.59 -21.41 -7.26
C LYS A 89 -9.60 -22.45 -6.14
N ARG A 90 -10.70 -22.52 -5.37
CA ARG A 90 -10.89 -23.50 -4.30
C ARG A 90 -10.91 -24.94 -4.80
N ALA A 91 -11.51 -25.18 -5.97
CA ALA A 91 -11.48 -26.49 -6.61
C ALA A 91 -10.05 -26.91 -7.01
N LYS A 92 -9.20 -25.96 -7.39
CA LYS A 92 -7.79 -26.21 -7.73
C LYS A 92 -6.90 -26.36 -6.49
N ASP A 93 -7.07 -25.50 -5.50
CA ASP A 93 -6.35 -25.53 -4.24
C ASP A 93 -7.28 -25.06 -3.11
N PRO A 94 -7.79 -25.97 -2.24
CA PRO A 94 -8.70 -25.58 -1.16
C PRO A 94 -8.06 -24.66 -0.13
N HIS A 95 -6.72 -24.55 -0.08
CA HIS A 95 -5.98 -23.77 0.91
C HIS A 95 -5.47 -22.42 0.38
N PHE A 96 -5.84 -22.01 -0.84
CA PHE A 96 -5.28 -20.82 -1.48
C PHE A 96 -5.35 -19.54 -0.62
N GLN A 97 -6.47 -19.33 0.09
CA GLN A 97 -6.66 -18.18 0.99
C GLN A 97 -5.84 -18.30 2.26
N ALA A 98 -5.72 -19.52 2.83
CA ALA A 98 -4.90 -19.77 4.00
C ALA A 98 -3.42 -19.52 3.68
N LYS A 99 -2.94 -19.97 2.52
CA LYS A 99 -1.57 -19.70 2.05
C LYS A 99 -1.30 -18.20 1.88
N ALA A 100 -2.24 -17.45 1.32
CA ALA A 100 -2.13 -15.99 1.21
C ALA A 100 -2.13 -15.31 2.59
N ALA A 101 -2.98 -15.77 3.51
CA ALA A 101 -3.03 -15.27 4.88
C ALA A 101 -1.72 -15.54 5.65
N LEU A 102 -1.05 -16.68 5.43
CA LEU A 102 0.26 -16.94 6.03
C LEU A 102 1.31 -15.89 5.63
N VAL A 103 1.24 -15.32 4.43
CA VAL A 103 2.16 -14.24 4.00
C VAL A 103 1.83 -12.92 4.69
N ALA A 104 0.55 -12.58 4.84
CA ALA A 104 0.15 -11.40 5.62
C ALA A 104 0.52 -11.53 7.10
N GLU A 105 0.36 -12.73 7.68
CA GLU A 105 0.78 -13.03 9.04
C GLU A 105 2.31 -12.93 9.19
N GLN A 106 3.09 -13.36 8.20
CA GLN A 106 4.55 -13.12 8.19
C GLN A 106 4.89 -11.62 8.23
N CYS A 107 4.17 -10.77 7.49
CA CYS A 107 4.36 -9.33 7.56
C CYS A 107 4.11 -8.79 8.98
N ARG A 108 3.01 -9.22 9.60
CA ARG A 108 2.65 -8.89 10.99
C ARG A 108 3.73 -9.35 11.97
N MET A 109 4.15 -10.61 11.88
CA MET A 109 5.16 -11.19 12.78
C MET A 109 6.52 -10.50 12.67
N THR A 110 6.95 -10.12 11.46
CA THR A 110 8.20 -9.36 11.27
C THR A 110 8.10 -7.99 11.94
N GLY A 111 6.97 -7.29 11.81
CA GLY A 111 6.72 -6.02 12.49
C GLY A 111 6.77 -6.15 14.02
N LEU A 112 6.13 -7.19 14.56
CA LEU A 112 6.15 -7.49 15.99
C LEU A 112 7.56 -7.83 16.50
N ALA A 113 8.31 -8.65 15.76
CA ALA A 113 9.66 -9.05 16.11
C ALA A 113 10.65 -7.87 16.06
N ALA A 114 10.48 -6.94 15.12
CA ALA A 114 11.27 -5.70 15.03
C ALA A 114 10.97 -4.72 16.18
N GLY A 115 9.81 -4.85 16.84
CA GLY A 115 9.39 -3.97 17.92
C GLY A 115 9.32 -2.50 17.49
N CYS A 116 9.06 -2.22 16.21
CA CYS A 116 8.84 -0.88 15.66
C CYS A 116 7.39 -0.72 15.19
N PRO A 117 6.92 0.50 14.88
CA PRO A 117 5.68 0.69 14.14
C PRO A 117 5.64 -0.19 12.89
N TRP A 118 4.49 -0.80 12.62
CA TRP A 118 4.32 -1.64 11.45
C TRP A 118 2.89 -1.57 10.90
N ALA A 119 2.76 -1.85 9.61
CA ALA A 119 1.48 -2.11 8.99
C ALA A 119 1.61 -3.10 7.82
N PHE A 120 0.52 -3.78 7.46
CA PHE A 120 0.41 -4.38 6.14
C PHE A 120 -0.81 -3.83 5.39
N GLU A 121 -0.63 -3.61 4.09
CA GLU A 121 -1.64 -3.10 3.17
C GLU A 121 -2.27 -4.23 2.36
N ASN A 122 -3.59 -4.16 2.18
CA ASN A 122 -4.27 -4.98 1.19
C ASN A 122 -5.54 -4.26 0.72
N PRO A 123 -5.99 -4.46 -0.53
CA PRO A 123 -7.36 -4.10 -0.91
C PRO A 123 -8.39 -4.80 -0.02
N VAL A 124 -9.64 -4.34 -0.09
CA VAL A 124 -10.76 -5.02 0.59
C VAL A 124 -10.76 -6.52 0.24
N SER A 125 -10.60 -7.35 1.26
CA SER A 125 -10.31 -8.78 1.12
C SER A 125 -10.87 -9.61 2.28
N VAL A 126 -10.80 -10.93 2.14
CA VAL A 126 -11.19 -11.89 3.20
C VAL A 126 -10.30 -11.79 4.45
N PHE A 127 -9.24 -10.98 4.44
CA PHE A 127 -8.41 -10.70 5.61
C PHE A 127 -9.19 -10.10 6.78
N SER A 128 -10.26 -9.35 6.51
CA SER A 128 -11.15 -8.87 7.56
C SER A 128 -11.77 -9.98 8.42
N SER A 129 -12.00 -11.16 7.85
CA SER A 129 -12.48 -12.35 8.56
C SER A 129 -11.38 -13.13 9.28
N ILE A 130 -10.11 -12.91 8.92
CA ILE A 130 -8.95 -13.67 9.43
C ILE A 130 -8.22 -12.88 10.52
N PHE A 131 -7.96 -11.59 10.27
CA PHE A 131 -7.18 -10.71 11.14
C PHE A 131 -8.05 -9.70 11.91
N GLY A 132 -9.36 -9.72 11.70
CA GLY A 132 -10.28 -8.70 12.21
C GLY A 132 -10.38 -7.48 11.28
N SER A 133 -11.22 -6.52 11.67
CA SER A 133 -11.43 -5.29 10.90
C SER A 133 -10.12 -4.54 10.70
N SER A 134 -9.96 -3.89 9.55
CA SER A 134 -8.81 -3.03 9.30
C SER A 134 -8.83 -1.83 10.25
N ASP A 135 -7.64 -1.38 10.63
CA ASP A 135 -7.47 -0.22 11.52
C ASP A 135 -7.62 1.11 10.76
N TYR A 136 -7.34 1.10 9.46
CA TYR A 136 -7.50 2.26 8.58
C TYR A 136 -7.88 1.83 7.16
N THR A 137 -8.62 2.68 6.45
CA THR A 137 -9.03 2.47 5.06
C THR A 137 -8.84 3.76 4.29
N PHE A 138 -8.37 3.67 3.05
CA PHE A 138 -8.19 4.82 2.18
C PHE A 138 -8.45 4.50 0.70
N HIS A 139 -8.48 5.56 -0.10
CA HIS A 139 -8.38 5.57 -1.55
C HIS A 139 -7.18 6.43 -1.98
N PRO A 140 -6.45 6.05 -3.04
CA PRO A 140 -5.30 6.80 -3.52
C PRO A 140 -5.57 8.29 -3.82
N TYR A 141 -6.77 8.63 -4.31
CA TYR A 141 -7.12 10.03 -4.59
C TYR A 141 -7.01 10.94 -3.36
N GLN A 142 -7.10 10.39 -2.15
CA GLN A 142 -6.99 11.13 -0.89
C GLN A 142 -5.58 11.67 -0.62
N PHE A 143 -4.57 11.24 -1.40
CA PHE A 143 -3.18 11.69 -1.29
C PHE A 143 -2.69 12.45 -2.53
N THR A 144 -3.62 12.94 -3.35
CA THR A 144 -3.30 13.62 -4.63
C THR A 144 -2.54 14.92 -4.49
N GLY A 145 -2.58 15.58 -3.34
CA GLY A 145 -1.75 16.76 -3.06
C GLY A 145 -0.26 16.41 -2.85
N LEU A 146 0.06 15.14 -2.59
CA LEU A 146 1.44 14.63 -2.53
C LEU A 146 1.88 13.93 -3.82
N CYS A 147 0.93 13.41 -4.59
CA CYS A 147 1.13 12.79 -5.90
C CYS A 147 -0.15 12.88 -6.75
N ALA A 148 -0.21 13.83 -7.69
CA ALA A 148 -1.41 14.02 -8.51
C ALA A 148 -1.79 12.78 -9.35
N ASN A 149 -0.83 11.92 -9.68
CA ASN A 149 -1.05 10.68 -10.44
C ASN A 149 -1.85 9.62 -9.66
N ASP A 150 -1.96 9.76 -8.34
CA ASP A 150 -2.77 8.89 -7.49
C ASP A 150 -4.27 9.19 -7.56
N ASN A 151 -4.71 9.99 -8.54
CA ASN A 151 -6.11 10.37 -8.74
C ASN A 151 -6.99 9.24 -9.32
N TYR A 152 -7.16 8.17 -8.53
CA TYR A 152 -8.01 7.04 -8.86
C TYR A 152 -8.63 6.42 -7.61
N THR A 153 -9.74 5.72 -7.79
CA THR A 153 -10.40 4.97 -6.72
C THR A 153 -9.85 3.55 -6.66
N LYS A 154 -9.36 3.17 -5.48
CA LYS A 154 -9.09 1.78 -5.10
C LYS A 154 -9.21 1.70 -3.57
N GLN A 155 -10.29 1.14 -3.06
CA GLN A 155 -10.45 1.05 -1.60
C GLN A 155 -9.43 0.04 -1.06
N THR A 156 -8.58 0.53 -0.18
CA THR A 156 -7.46 -0.19 0.40
C THR A 156 -7.52 -0.12 1.92
N CYS A 157 -7.11 -1.19 2.58
CA CYS A 157 -7.13 -1.37 4.02
C CYS A 157 -5.71 -1.50 4.58
N LEU A 158 -5.50 -1.00 5.80
CA LEU A 158 -4.31 -1.23 6.61
C LEU A 158 -4.66 -1.95 7.90
N TRP A 159 -3.82 -2.93 8.25
CA TRP A 159 -3.74 -3.50 9.59
C TRP A 159 -2.43 -3.03 10.21
N MET A 160 -2.51 -2.43 11.39
CA MET A 160 -1.46 -1.59 11.96
C MET A 160 -1.10 -2.08 13.36
N GLY A 161 0.11 -1.75 13.81
CA GLY A 161 0.50 -2.07 15.19
C GLY A 161 1.68 -1.26 15.70
N ASN A 162 1.88 -1.39 17.01
CA ASN A 162 3.02 -0.84 17.74
C ASN A 162 3.24 0.67 17.51
N GLY A 163 2.15 1.43 17.57
CA GLY A 163 2.17 2.89 17.47
C GLY A 163 2.29 3.45 16.05
N PHE A 164 2.08 2.64 15.00
CA PHE A 164 1.92 3.14 13.64
C PHE A 164 0.83 4.21 13.58
N LYS A 165 1.15 5.35 12.97
CA LYS A 165 0.23 6.46 12.80
C LYS A 165 -0.39 6.38 11.41
N ALA A 166 -1.73 6.33 11.38
CA ALA A 166 -2.48 6.40 10.14
C ALA A 166 -2.06 7.65 9.33
N PRO A 167 -1.87 7.52 8.00
CA PRO A 167 -1.44 8.63 7.18
C PRO A 167 -2.50 9.72 7.13
N ALA A 168 -2.08 10.97 7.35
CA ALA A 168 -2.96 12.11 7.16
C ALA A 168 -3.30 12.29 5.67
N GLU A 169 -4.58 12.49 5.35
CA GLU A 169 -5.03 12.78 4.00
C GLU A 169 -4.46 14.13 3.52
N ASN A 170 -4.15 14.20 2.23
CA ASN A 170 -3.65 15.40 1.56
C ASN A 170 -4.18 15.37 0.13
N MET A 171 -5.44 15.78 -0.03
CA MET A 171 -6.13 15.77 -1.32
C MET A 171 -5.84 17.06 -2.08
N HIS A 172 -5.62 16.96 -3.39
CA HIS A 172 -5.45 18.14 -4.24
C HIS A 172 -6.77 18.92 -4.29
N PRO A 173 -6.79 20.26 -4.12
CA PRO A 173 -8.03 21.03 -4.03
C PRO A 173 -8.97 20.87 -5.24
N MET A 174 -8.42 20.70 -6.44
CA MET A 174 -9.23 20.47 -7.65
C MET A 174 -9.88 19.08 -7.66
N VAL A 175 -9.25 18.07 -7.05
CA VAL A 175 -9.84 16.73 -6.90
C VAL A 175 -11.00 16.79 -5.91
N GLU A 176 -10.81 17.48 -4.78
CA GLU A 176 -11.86 17.72 -3.78
C GLU A 176 -13.05 18.45 -4.40
N ALA A 177 -12.81 19.57 -5.11
CA ALA A 177 -13.85 20.33 -5.79
C ALA A 177 -14.59 19.49 -6.86
N ALA A 178 -13.89 18.64 -7.61
CA ALA A 178 -14.51 17.74 -8.58
C ALA A 178 -15.41 16.69 -7.90
N ILE A 179 -14.96 16.13 -6.77
CA ILE A 179 -15.75 15.18 -5.97
C ILE A 179 -17.00 15.84 -5.42
N ASP A 180 -16.88 17.06 -4.90
CA ASP A 180 -18.02 17.80 -4.34
C ASP A 180 -19.05 18.18 -5.41
N ALA A 181 -18.60 18.61 -6.60
CA ALA A 181 -19.49 18.84 -7.73
C ALA A 181 -20.29 17.58 -8.12
N VAL A 182 -19.63 16.41 -8.12
CA VAL A 182 -20.30 15.13 -8.41
C VAL A 182 -21.25 14.73 -7.29
N LYS A 183 -20.86 14.87 -6.02
CA LYS A 183 -21.76 14.60 -4.89
C LYS A 183 -22.98 15.52 -4.91
N LEU A 184 -22.82 16.79 -5.26
CA LEU A 184 -23.91 17.74 -5.40
C LEU A 184 -24.91 17.30 -6.49
N ALA A 185 -24.41 16.87 -7.65
CA ALA A 185 -25.26 16.47 -8.78
C ALA A 185 -25.87 15.06 -8.66
N CYS A 186 -25.15 14.13 -8.03
CA CYS A 186 -25.49 12.70 -8.02
C CYS A 186 -25.85 12.15 -6.63
N GLY A 187 -25.76 12.95 -5.58
CA GLY A 187 -25.95 12.57 -4.17
C GLY A 187 -24.82 11.74 -3.56
N ARG A 188 -23.88 11.27 -4.39
CA ARG A 188 -22.71 10.46 -4.00
C ARG A 188 -21.69 10.44 -5.13
N MET A 189 -20.48 9.96 -4.84
CA MET A 189 -19.53 9.59 -5.88
C MET A 189 -20.12 8.46 -6.76
N VAL A 190 -19.89 8.59 -8.07
CA VAL A 190 -20.28 7.62 -9.11
C VAL A 190 -19.09 7.36 -10.05
N PRO A 191 -19.11 6.31 -10.90
CA PRO A 191 -18.05 6.09 -11.88
C PRO A 191 -17.82 7.31 -12.78
N LYS A 192 -16.56 7.61 -13.13
CA LYS A 192 -16.16 8.82 -13.87
C LYS A 192 -16.97 9.07 -15.14
N LYS A 193 -17.23 8.03 -15.94
CA LYS A 193 -18.07 8.13 -17.15
C LYS A 193 -19.48 8.68 -16.85
N LYS A 194 -20.08 8.23 -15.75
CA LYS A 194 -21.40 8.72 -15.30
C LYS A 194 -21.30 10.15 -14.76
N ALA A 195 -20.28 10.44 -13.96
CA ALA A 195 -20.04 11.78 -13.43
C ALA A 195 -19.92 12.83 -14.55
N VAL A 196 -19.09 12.55 -15.57
CA VAL A 196 -18.92 13.41 -16.75
C VAL A 196 -20.24 13.58 -17.50
N GLY A 197 -20.99 12.50 -17.70
CA GLY A 197 -22.32 12.58 -18.34
C GLY A 197 -23.32 13.44 -17.56
N SER A 198 -23.40 13.27 -16.24
CA SER A 198 -24.33 13.99 -15.35
C SER A 198 -24.05 15.48 -15.25
N LEU A 199 -22.81 15.91 -15.44
CA LEU A 199 -22.40 17.32 -15.36
C LEU A 199 -22.07 17.92 -16.74
N SER A 200 -22.38 17.19 -17.81
CA SER A 200 -22.23 17.70 -19.18
C SER A 200 -23.08 18.97 -19.37
N GLY A 201 -22.49 20.00 -20.00
CA GLY A 201 -23.15 21.29 -20.22
C GLY A 201 -23.22 22.21 -18.99
N THR A 202 -22.73 21.78 -17.82
CA THR A 202 -22.60 22.65 -16.63
C THR A 202 -21.24 23.36 -16.61
N SER A 203 -21.10 24.39 -15.77
CA SER A 203 -19.81 25.06 -15.53
C SER A 203 -18.76 24.13 -14.90
N PHE A 204 -19.16 22.99 -14.33
CA PHE A 204 -18.26 22.01 -13.70
C PHE A 204 -17.76 20.93 -14.67
N ALA A 205 -18.20 20.93 -15.94
CA ALA A 205 -17.89 19.84 -16.88
C ALA A 205 -16.37 19.62 -17.07
N GLY A 206 -15.59 20.70 -17.24
CA GLY A 206 -14.13 20.63 -17.36
C GLY A 206 -13.48 20.11 -16.07
N LEU A 207 -13.88 20.67 -14.92
CA LEU A 207 -13.39 20.25 -13.60
C LEU A 207 -13.53 18.74 -13.39
N VAL A 208 -14.72 18.19 -13.65
CA VAL A 208 -14.97 16.75 -13.45
C VAL A 208 -14.25 15.89 -14.47
N THR A 209 -14.12 16.35 -15.71
CA THR A 209 -13.39 15.61 -16.75
C THR A 209 -11.92 15.45 -16.36
N ASP A 210 -11.30 16.54 -15.90
CA ASP A 210 -9.87 16.60 -15.67
C ASP A 210 -9.46 16.07 -14.29
N TRP A 211 -10.26 16.37 -13.25
CA TRP A 211 -9.85 16.18 -11.86
C TRP A 211 -10.63 15.13 -11.09
N TYR A 212 -11.76 14.65 -11.60
CA TYR A 212 -12.50 13.60 -10.88
C TYR A 212 -11.74 12.26 -10.94
N PRO A 213 -11.61 11.53 -9.80
CA PRO A 213 -10.90 10.26 -9.76
C PRO A 213 -11.47 9.25 -10.74
N ASP A 214 -10.58 8.53 -11.44
CA ASP A 214 -10.97 7.44 -12.33
C ASP A 214 -10.94 6.07 -11.63
N ASN A 215 -11.24 5.03 -12.40
CA ASN A 215 -11.34 3.65 -11.93
C ASN A 215 -10.30 2.73 -12.59
N ARG A 216 -9.16 3.29 -13.04
CA ARG A 216 -8.19 2.62 -13.92
C ARG A 216 -7.67 1.28 -13.38
N ILE A 217 -7.56 1.15 -12.06
CA ILE A 217 -7.05 -0.08 -11.41
C ILE A 217 -8.08 -1.22 -11.48
N HIS A 218 -9.36 -0.91 -11.40
CA HIS A 218 -10.43 -1.90 -11.52
C HIS A 218 -10.69 -2.26 -12.99
N GLU A 219 -10.55 -1.28 -13.89
CA GLU A 219 -10.75 -1.43 -15.34
C GLU A 219 -9.49 -1.88 -16.09
N CYS A 220 -8.37 -2.07 -15.37
CA CYS A 220 -7.11 -2.52 -15.95
C CYS A 220 -7.31 -3.84 -16.72
N PRO A 221 -6.99 -3.87 -18.03
CA PRO A 221 -7.23 -5.04 -18.89
C PRO A 221 -6.32 -6.22 -18.49
N PRO A 222 -6.69 -7.47 -18.84
CA PRO A 222 -5.82 -8.65 -18.69
C PRO A 222 -4.46 -8.45 -19.35
N SER A 223 -3.39 -8.67 -18.59
CA SER A 223 -2.00 -8.74 -19.04
C SER A 223 -1.19 -9.52 -18.00
N ASP A 224 0.02 -9.95 -18.36
CA ASP A 224 0.92 -10.66 -17.44
C ASP A 224 1.28 -9.77 -16.23
N ASP A 225 1.49 -8.47 -16.46
CA ASP A 225 1.82 -7.50 -15.42
C ASP A 225 0.61 -6.93 -14.66
N ARG A 226 -0.62 -7.35 -15.00
CA ARG A 226 -1.83 -6.77 -14.43
C ARG A 226 -1.86 -6.85 -12.91
N ALA A 227 -1.36 -7.93 -12.32
CA ALA A 227 -1.29 -8.07 -10.87
C ALA A 227 -0.40 -6.96 -10.27
N ASN A 228 0.80 -6.78 -10.82
CA ASN A 228 1.79 -5.81 -10.37
C ASN A 228 1.30 -4.37 -10.57
N ILE A 229 0.69 -4.05 -11.71
CA ILE A 229 0.09 -2.73 -11.97
C ILE A 229 -0.99 -2.41 -10.93
N ARG A 230 -1.80 -3.40 -10.56
CA ARG A 230 -2.92 -3.21 -9.63
C ARG A 230 -2.48 -3.24 -8.17
N SER A 231 -1.34 -3.84 -7.85
CA SER A 231 -0.79 -3.91 -6.49
C SER A 231 0.25 -2.82 -6.19
N ALA A 232 0.73 -2.09 -7.20
CA ALA A 232 1.68 -1.01 -7.01
C ALA A 232 1.20 -0.02 -5.94
N THR A 233 2.09 0.28 -4.99
CA THR A 233 1.83 1.23 -3.91
C THR A 233 1.69 2.64 -4.49
N PRO A 234 0.65 3.42 -4.12
CA PRO A 234 0.54 4.82 -4.53
C PRO A 234 1.64 5.67 -3.87
N LEU A 235 2.34 6.50 -4.64
CA LEU A 235 3.47 7.30 -4.13
C LEU A 235 3.02 8.38 -3.13
N GLY A 236 1.85 8.99 -3.36
CA GLY A 236 1.25 9.95 -2.43
C GLY A 236 0.92 9.30 -1.09
N PHE A 237 0.44 8.06 -1.10
CA PHE A 237 0.26 7.27 0.12
C PHE A 237 1.59 6.98 0.81
N ALA A 238 2.64 6.57 0.08
CA ALA A 238 3.98 6.36 0.65
C ALA A 238 4.53 7.63 1.33
N LYS A 239 4.40 8.79 0.68
CA LYS A 239 4.77 10.09 1.25
C LYS A 239 3.97 10.42 2.51
N ALA A 240 2.66 10.16 2.50
CA ALA A 240 1.80 10.41 3.66
C ALA A 240 2.17 9.52 4.87
N VAL A 241 2.51 8.25 4.63
CA VAL A 241 3.02 7.33 5.66
C VAL A 241 4.33 7.85 6.25
N PHE A 242 5.28 8.27 5.40
CA PHE A 242 6.53 8.88 5.85
C PHE A 242 6.29 10.12 6.72
N LEU A 243 5.51 11.10 6.22
CA LEU A 243 5.23 12.35 6.93
C LEU A 243 4.53 12.12 8.29
N SER A 244 3.67 11.11 8.37
CA SER A 244 2.90 10.83 9.59
C SER A 244 3.70 10.05 10.64
N ASN A 245 4.75 9.32 10.22
CA ASN A 245 5.50 8.43 11.12
C ASN A 245 6.92 8.91 11.40
N ALA A 246 7.70 9.30 10.39
CA ALA A 246 9.12 9.62 10.51
C ALA A 246 9.44 10.70 11.56
N PRO A 247 8.69 11.81 11.69
CA PRO A 247 8.95 12.83 12.71
C PRO A 247 8.82 12.35 14.17
N HIS A 248 8.21 11.20 14.39
CA HIS A 248 7.94 10.65 15.72
C HIS A 248 8.81 9.45 16.08
N ILE A 249 9.67 9.03 15.16
CA ILE A 249 10.63 7.96 15.40
C ILE A 249 11.75 8.55 16.25
N LYS A 250 11.77 8.16 17.52
CA LYS A 250 12.90 8.44 18.42
C LYS A 250 14.04 7.49 18.07
N ASP A 251 15.27 7.97 18.11
CA ASP A 251 16.44 7.10 18.02
C ASP A 251 16.41 6.09 19.17
N LYS A 252 16.25 4.79 18.86
CA LYS A 252 16.33 3.71 19.86
C LYS A 252 17.73 3.58 20.49
N ARG A 253 18.73 4.34 20.02
CA ARG A 253 20.13 4.24 20.45
C ARG A 253 20.43 4.81 21.83
N GLU A 254 19.48 5.47 22.50
CA GLU A 254 19.70 5.91 23.89
C GLU A 254 19.32 4.85 24.95
N ALA A 255 18.79 3.69 24.55
CA ALA A 255 18.22 2.72 25.51
C ALA A 255 18.74 1.27 25.38
N ALA A 256 19.98 1.08 24.89
CA ALA A 256 20.68 -0.21 24.95
C ALA A 256 22.11 -0.06 25.45
#